data_AF-A0A7Z0UCI8-F1
#
_entry.id   AF-A0A7Z0UCI8-F1
#
_cell.length_a   1.000
_cell.length_b   1.000
_cell.length_c   1.000
_cell.angle_alpha   90.00
_cell.angle_beta   90.00
_cell.angle_gamma   90.00
#
_symmetry.space_group_name_H-M   'P 1'
#
loop_
_entity.id
_entity.type
_entity.pdbx_description
1 polymer ?
#
loop_
_entity_poly.entity_id
_entity_poly.type
_entity_poly.pdbx_seq_one_letter_code
_entity_poly.pdbx_strand_id
1 'polypeptide(L)'
;MAEKKLKVLAASSGGGHWEQLMAMRGAFEGCDIVFATTIPGLLAKYDIRGGLVLPDCSRDSITMSIRCFFTAFAIVIKHRPDVIISTGAAPGLFCLLAGKLTGKRTIWIDSVANVEKLSLSGKLAGHIATLWLTQWQHLSRPDGPHYAGAVL
;
A
#
# COMPACT_ATOMS: atom_id res chain seq x y z
N MET A 1 30.97 8.81 -2.01
CA MET A 1 29.66 9.06 -2.62
C MET A 1 28.62 8.57 -1.63
N ALA A 2 27.62 9.37 -1.26
CA ALA A 2 26.57 8.89 -0.35
C ALA A 2 25.83 7.72 -1.01
N GLU A 3 25.64 6.61 -0.30
CA GLU A 3 24.82 5.50 -0.79
C GLU A 3 23.41 6.00 -1.09
N LYS A 4 22.91 5.67 -2.28
CA LYS A 4 21.56 6.04 -2.69
C LYS A 4 20.56 5.20 -1.88
N LYS A 5 19.86 5.83 -0.94
CA LYS A 5 18.78 5.20 -0.18
C LYS A 5 17.63 4.81 -1.10
N LEU A 6 17.06 3.62 -0.87
CA LEU A 6 15.90 3.12 -1.59
C LEU A 6 14.68 3.99 -1.27
N LYS A 7 13.99 4.50 -2.31
CA LYS A 7 12.78 5.31 -2.12
C LYS A 7 11.53 4.44 -2.04
N VAL A 8 10.81 4.53 -0.93
CA VAL A 8 9.64 3.69 -0.66
C VAL A 8 8.40 4.57 -0.49
N LEU A 9 7.33 4.25 -1.22
CA LEU A 9 5.99 4.77 -0.93
C LEU A 9 5.19 3.69 -0.21
N ALA A 10 4.83 3.94 1.04
CA ALA A 10 4.03 3.07 1.88
C ALA A 10 2.61 3.64 1.99
N ALA A 11 1.64 3.02 1.30
CA ALA A 11 0.29 3.56 1.18
C ALA A 11 -0.74 2.61 1.77
N SER A 12 -1.69 3.15 2.54
CA SER A 12 -2.88 2.39 2.96
C SER A 12 -4.10 3.30 3.11
N SER A 13 -5.29 2.73 3.26
CA SER A 13 -6.40 3.49 3.86
C SER A 13 -6.17 3.67 5.37
N GLY A 14 -6.98 4.49 6.03
CA GLY A 14 -7.02 4.53 7.50
C GLY A 14 -7.50 3.23 8.16
N GLY A 15 -7.63 3.26 9.49
CA GLY A 15 -8.10 2.14 10.31
C GLY A 15 -7.12 0.97 10.37
N GLY A 16 -7.63 -0.26 10.37
CA GLY A 16 -6.81 -1.47 10.53
C GLY A 16 -5.72 -1.67 9.47
N HIS A 17 -5.96 -1.22 8.22
CA HIS A 17 -4.93 -1.27 7.17
C HIS A 17 -3.71 -0.39 7.52
N TRP A 18 -3.97 0.80 8.08
CA TRP A 18 -2.92 1.70 8.55
C TRP A 18 -2.19 1.16 9.77
N GLU A 19 -2.92 0.63 10.75
CA GLU A 19 -2.32 0.03 11.94
C GLU A 19 -1.39 -1.14 11.56
N GLN A 20 -1.81 -1.98 10.62
CA GLN A 20 -0.95 -3.04 10.07
C GLN A 20 0.29 -2.48 9.37
N LEU A 21 0.15 -1.42 8.55
CA LEU A 21 1.29 -0.78 7.90
C LEU A 21 2.27 -0.19 8.92
N MET A 22 1.76 0.39 10.00
CA MET A 22 2.57 0.95 11.09
C MET A 22 3.27 -0.14 11.91
N ALA A 23 2.65 -1.30 12.12
CA ALA A 23 3.30 -2.44 12.75
C ALA A 23 4.52 -2.91 11.95
N MET A 24 4.50 -2.74 10.62
CA MET A 24 5.61 -3.07 9.73
C MET A 24 6.67 -1.96 9.60
N ARG A 25 6.52 -0.82 10.28
CA ARG A 25 7.35 0.37 10.02
C ARG A 25 8.86 0.13 10.17
N GLY A 26 9.26 -0.79 11.06
CA GLY A 26 10.66 -1.16 11.29
C GLY A 26 11.31 -1.81 10.05
N ALA A 27 10.51 -2.45 9.19
CA ALA A 27 11.01 -3.03 7.93
C ALA A 27 11.48 -1.97 6.92
N PHE A 28 11.18 -0.69 7.16
CA PHE A 28 11.58 0.42 6.30
C PHE A 28 12.77 1.22 6.84
N GLU A 29 13.40 0.77 7.93
CA GLU A 29 14.60 1.41 8.46
C GLU A 29 15.71 1.48 7.39
N GLY A 30 16.36 2.64 7.28
CA GLY A 30 17.37 2.91 6.26
C GLY A 30 16.83 3.33 4.89
N CYS A 31 15.53 3.20 4.62
CA CYS A 31 14.91 3.68 3.39
C CYS A 31 14.56 5.18 3.44
N ASP A 32 14.43 5.79 2.26
CA ASP A 32 13.78 7.10 2.08
C ASP A 32 12.28 6.87 1.91
N ILE A 33 11.54 6.87 3.01
CA ILE A 33 10.12 6.47 3.04
C ILE A 33 9.17 7.67 3.07
N VAL A 34 8.11 7.57 2.27
CA VAL A 34 6.94 8.44 2.32
C VAL A 34 5.72 7.60 2.62
N PHE A 35 4.97 7.97 3.66
CA PHE A 35 3.69 7.33 3.97
C PHE A 35 2.53 8.06 3.33
N ALA A 36 1.53 7.32 2.86
CA ALA A 36 0.29 7.88 2.34
C ALA A 36 -0.93 7.22 3.01
N THR A 37 -1.87 8.04 3.49
CA THR A 37 -3.10 7.57 4.15
C THR A 37 -4.31 8.39 3.76
N THR A 38 -5.52 7.90 4.03
CA THR A 38 -6.75 8.66 3.77
C THR A 38 -7.13 9.62 4.91
N ILE A 39 -6.52 9.47 6.10
CA ILE A 39 -6.85 10.24 7.29
C ILE A 39 -5.64 11.08 7.74
N PRO A 40 -5.65 12.42 7.56
CA PRO A 40 -4.53 13.29 7.93
C PRO A 40 -4.10 13.15 9.40
N GLY A 41 -5.05 12.97 10.32
CA GLY A 41 -4.78 12.82 11.75
C GLY A 41 -3.93 11.59 12.10
N LEU A 42 -3.92 10.56 11.24
CA LEU A 42 -3.07 9.39 11.46
C LEU A 42 -1.58 9.72 11.23
N LEU A 43 -1.25 10.63 10.32
CA LEU A 43 0.14 11.06 10.14
C LEU A 43 0.66 11.77 11.40
N ALA A 44 -0.17 12.64 11.98
CA ALA A 44 0.16 13.33 13.22
C ALA A 44 0.30 12.36 14.41
N LYS A 45 -0.59 11.35 14.51
CA LYS A 45 -0.55 10.32 15.57
C LYS A 45 0.79 9.58 15.63
N TYR A 46 1.45 9.34 14.50
CA TYR A 46 2.72 8.61 14.43
C TYR A 46 3.95 9.52 14.22
N ASP A 47 3.81 10.85 14.38
CA ASP A 47 4.85 11.87 14.12
C ASP A 47 5.49 11.75 12.72
N ILE A 48 4.67 11.41 11.71
CA ILE A 48 5.14 11.26 10.34
C ILE A 48 5.15 12.63 9.66
N ARG A 49 6.36 13.15 9.46
CA ARG A 49 6.60 14.39 8.70
C ARG A 49 6.68 14.09 7.20
N GLY A 50 6.06 14.93 6.39
CA GLY A 50 6.05 14.76 4.92
C GLY A 50 5.15 13.64 4.42
N GLY A 51 4.29 13.08 5.27
CA GLY A 51 3.26 12.14 4.84
C GLY A 51 2.25 12.77 3.89
N LEU A 52 1.65 11.94 3.04
CA LEU A 52 0.72 12.34 2.00
C LEU A 52 -0.70 11.90 2.35
N VAL A 53 -1.67 12.68 1.89
CA VAL A 53 -3.08 12.38 2.08
C VAL A 53 -3.71 11.98 0.75
N LEU A 54 -4.27 10.78 0.70
CA LEU A 54 -5.09 10.30 -0.40
C LEU A 54 -6.56 10.65 -0.10
N PRO A 55 -7.36 11.03 -1.12
CA PRO A 55 -8.81 11.10 -0.95
C PRO A 55 -9.35 9.76 -0.45
N ASP A 56 -10.33 9.78 0.45
CA ASP A 56 -10.99 8.55 0.85
C ASP A 56 -11.83 7.99 -0.31
N CYS A 57 -11.81 6.68 -0.47
CA CYS A 57 -12.36 5.97 -1.63
C CYS A 57 -13.35 4.93 -1.08
N SER A 58 -14.62 5.30 -1.01
CA SER A 58 -15.70 4.39 -0.64
C SER A 58 -16.29 3.73 -1.88
N ARG A 59 -16.80 2.50 -1.73
CA ARG A 59 -17.47 1.77 -2.82
C ARG A 59 -18.70 2.50 -3.33
N ASP A 60 -19.29 3.35 -2.49
CA ASP A 60 -20.53 4.06 -2.77
C ASP A 60 -20.32 5.38 -3.52
N SER A 61 -19.06 5.80 -3.74
CA SER A 61 -18.74 7.04 -4.44
C SER A 61 -17.69 6.85 -5.54
N ILE A 62 -18.18 6.69 -6.77
CA ILE A 62 -17.36 6.58 -7.98
C ILE A 62 -16.52 7.85 -8.18
N THR A 63 -17.09 9.04 -7.93
CA THR A 63 -16.37 10.32 -8.09
C THR A 63 -15.19 10.43 -7.13
N MET A 64 -15.36 9.99 -5.88
CA MET A 64 -14.27 9.95 -4.90
C MET A 64 -13.20 8.93 -5.29
N SER A 65 -13.61 7.76 -5.81
CA SER A 65 -12.69 6.75 -6.32
C SER A 65 -11.86 7.26 -7.51
N ILE A 66 -12.46 8.00 -8.43
CA ILE A 66 -11.76 8.63 -9.56
C ILE A 66 -10.75 9.68 -9.06
N ARG A 67 -11.17 10.55 -8.12
CA ARG A 67 -10.27 11.55 -7.54
C ARG A 67 -9.10 10.90 -6.80
N CYS A 68 -9.39 9.85 -6.04
CA CYS A 68 -8.42 9.01 -5.34
C CYS A 68 -7.41 8.39 -6.32
N PHE A 69 -7.88 7.83 -7.44
CA PHE A 69 -7.04 7.28 -8.50
C PHE A 69 -6.08 8.32 -9.09
N PHE A 70 -6.59 9.48 -9.53
CA PHE A 70 -5.72 10.53 -10.11
C PHE A 70 -4.73 11.08 -9.09
N THR A 71 -5.13 11.23 -7.82
CA THR A 71 -4.24 11.69 -6.75
C THR A 71 -3.13 10.68 -6.48
N ALA A 72 -3.47 9.38 -6.39
CA ALA A 72 -2.48 8.31 -6.24
C ALA A 72 -1.48 8.31 -7.39
N PHE A 73 -1.95 8.48 -8.63
CA PHE A 73 -1.11 8.53 -9.82
C PHE A 73 -0.15 9.74 -9.79
N ALA A 74 -0.66 10.92 -9.45
CA ALA A 74 0.14 12.14 -9.32
C ALA A 74 1.21 12.00 -8.22
N ILE A 75 0.87 11.38 -7.08
CA ILE A 75 1.80 11.11 -5.99
C ILE A 75 2.98 10.26 -6.47
N VAL A 76 2.69 9.15 -7.16
CA VAL A 76 3.72 8.22 -7.65
C VAL A 76 4.63 8.89 -8.68
N ILE A 77 4.07 9.63 -9.64
CA ILE A 77 4.87 10.34 -10.66
C ILE A 77 5.76 11.41 -10.02
N LYS A 78 5.22 12.17 -9.05
CA LYS A 78 5.94 13.27 -8.40
C LYS A 78 7.07 12.78 -7.50
N HIS A 79 6.81 11.76 -6.67
CA HIS A 79 7.79 11.28 -5.69
C HIS A 79 8.78 10.29 -6.29
N ARG A 80 8.43 9.65 -7.42
CA ARG A 80 9.26 8.67 -8.14
C ARG A 80 9.84 7.59 -7.19
N PRO A 81 8.98 6.88 -6.44
CA PRO A 81 9.45 5.80 -5.58
C PRO A 81 10.14 4.71 -6.42
N ASP A 82 11.08 4.00 -5.81
CA ASP A 82 11.65 2.78 -6.37
C ASP A 82 10.75 1.57 -6.08
N VAL A 83 10.11 1.58 -4.90
CA VAL A 83 9.18 0.54 -4.43
C VAL A 83 7.90 1.17 -3.87
N ILE A 84 6.76 0.55 -4.15
CA ILE A 84 5.47 0.90 -3.56
C ILE A 84 4.95 -0.30 -2.79
N ILE A 85 4.57 -0.09 -1.53
CA ILE A 85 3.99 -1.12 -0.66
C ILE A 85 2.63 -0.67 -0.16
N SER A 86 1.68 -1.62 -0.11
CA SER A 86 0.34 -1.39 0.40
C SER A 86 -0.15 -2.58 1.22
N THR A 87 -0.77 -2.28 2.36
CA THR A 87 -1.53 -3.24 3.18
C THR A 87 -3.03 -3.26 2.82
N GLY A 88 -3.43 -2.54 1.76
CA GLY A 88 -4.82 -2.28 1.34
C GLY A 88 -5.32 -0.90 1.77
N ALA A 89 -6.55 -0.46 1.51
CA ALA A 89 -7.58 -0.96 0.60
C ALA A 89 -7.40 -0.38 -0.83
N ALA A 90 -8.48 0.14 -1.44
CA ALA A 90 -8.46 0.75 -2.78
C ALA A 90 -7.43 1.88 -2.99
N PRO A 91 -7.20 2.82 -2.04
CA PRO A 91 -6.18 3.86 -2.23
C PRO A 91 -4.78 3.28 -2.50
N GLY A 92 -4.39 2.26 -1.72
CA GLY A 92 -3.12 1.56 -1.91
C GLY A 92 -3.07 0.79 -3.23
N LEU A 93 -4.18 0.18 -3.66
CA LEU A 93 -4.28 -0.49 -4.96
C LEU A 93 -4.00 0.49 -6.11
N PHE A 94 -4.53 1.71 -6.04
CA PHE A 94 -4.28 2.73 -7.07
C PHE A 94 -2.82 3.20 -7.09
N CYS A 95 -2.18 3.30 -5.92
CA CYS A 95 -0.73 3.54 -5.86
C CYS A 95 0.06 2.41 -6.53
N LEU A 96 -0.30 1.14 -6.29
CA LEU A 96 0.35 0.01 -6.96
C LEU A 96 0.13 0.04 -8.47
N LEU A 97 -1.08 0.34 -8.92
CA LEU A 97 -1.38 0.44 -10.35
C LEU A 97 -0.53 1.53 -11.02
N ALA A 98 -0.41 2.69 -10.38
CA ALA A 98 0.49 3.76 -10.83
C ALA A 98 1.97 3.30 -10.86
N GLY A 99 2.41 2.56 -9.85
CA GLY A 99 3.74 1.95 -9.80
C GLY A 99 4.00 0.99 -10.95
N LYS A 100 3.06 0.07 -11.20
CA LYS A 100 3.14 -0.91 -12.29
C LYS A 100 3.26 -0.22 -13.65
N LEU A 101 2.45 0.81 -13.89
CA LEU A 101 2.46 1.59 -15.13
C LEU A 101 3.74 2.43 -15.31
N THR A 102 4.42 2.75 -14.21
CA THR A 102 5.70 3.49 -14.22
C THR A 102 6.93 2.58 -14.05
N GLY A 103 6.76 1.25 -14.17
CA GLY A 103 7.84 0.26 -14.11
C GLY A 103 8.46 0.10 -12.71
N LYS A 104 7.74 0.44 -11.64
CA LYS A 104 8.21 0.33 -10.26
C LYS A 104 7.88 -1.02 -9.65
N ARG A 105 8.65 -1.42 -8.63
CA ARG A 105 8.34 -2.62 -7.85
C ARG A 105 7.15 -2.34 -6.95
N THR A 106 6.20 -3.27 -6.94
CA THR A 106 4.91 -3.12 -6.24
C THR A 106 4.71 -4.31 -5.31
N ILE A 107 4.40 -4.02 -4.05
CA ILE A 107 4.23 -5.04 -3.00
C ILE A 107 2.82 -4.87 -2.44
N TRP A 108 2.03 -5.94 -2.52
CA TRP A 108 0.73 -6.02 -1.87
C TRP A 108 0.80 -7.00 -0.70
N ILE A 109 0.35 -6.56 0.46
CA ILE A 109 0.16 -7.40 1.64
C ILE A 109 -1.32 -7.35 1.97
N ASP A 110 -2.02 -8.47 1.80
CA ASP A 110 -3.44 -8.50 2.09
C ASP A 110 -3.70 -8.29 3.58
N SER A 111 -4.81 -7.60 3.88
CA SER A 111 -5.18 -7.24 5.24
C SER A 111 -5.33 -8.47 6.13
N VAL A 112 -4.85 -8.39 7.37
CA VAL A 112 -5.00 -9.45 8.37
C VAL A 112 -6.46 -9.79 8.62
N ALA A 113 -7.36 -8.82 8.43
CA ALA A 113 -8.81 -9.00 8.57
C ALA A 113 -9.42 -9.97 7.53
N ASN A 114 -8.73 -10.26 6.43
CA ASN A 114 -9.23 -11.12 5.35
C ASN A 114 -8.96 -12.60 5.62
N VAL A 115 -9.53 -13.13 6.72
CA VAL A 115 -9.29 -14.51 7.19
C VAL A 115 -9.81 -15.56 6.22
N GLU A 116 -11.05 -15.39 5.76
CA GLU A 116 -11.73 -16.43 4.96
C GLU A 116 -11.41 -16.33 3.46
N LYS A 117 -11.20 -15.11 2.96
CA LYS A 117 -10.99 -14.84 1.54
C LYS A 117 -10.31 -13.50 1.31
N LEU A 118 -9.54 -13.42 0.24
CA LEU A 118 -8.92 -12.18 -0.21
C LEU A 118 -9.98 -11.11 -0.51
N SER A 119 -9.66 -9.86 -0.14
CA SER A 119 -10.44 -8.70 -0.53
C SER A 119 -10.52 -8.53 -2.06
N LEU A 120 -11.52 -7.80 -2.56
CA LEU A 120 -11.58 -7.48 -4.00
C LEU A 120 -10.30 -6.77 -4.46
N SER A 121 -9.83 -5.78 -3.70
CA SER A 121 -8.57 -5.10 -3.98
C SER A 121 -7.38 -6.07 -3.93
N GLY A 122 -7.35 -6.99 -2.96
CA GLY A 122 -6.32 -8.02 -2.87
C GLY A 122 -6.29 -8.95 -4.07
N LYS A 123 -7.45 -9.36 -4.60
CA LYS A 123 -7.54 -10.13 -5.85
C LYS A 123 -7.01 -9.34 -7.04
N LEU A 124 -7.44 -8.09 -7.19
CA LEU A 124 -6.98 -7.21 -8.27
C LEU A 124 -5.48 -6.92 -8.18
N ALA A 125 -4.95 -6.84 -6.95
CA ALA A 125 -3.53 -6.66 -6.71
C ALA A 125 -2.68 -7.78 -7.32
N GLY A 126 -3.19 -9.02 -7.39
CA GLY A 126 -2.49 -10.13 -8.01
C GLY A 126 -2.11 -9.93 -9.48
N HIS A 127 -2.80 -9.05 -10.20
CA HIS A 127 -2.48 -8.73 -11.59
C HIS A 127 -1.43 -7.61 -11.75
N ILE A 128 -1.15 -6.85 -10.68
CA ILE A 128 -0.32 -5.64 -10.74
C ILE A 128 0.87 -5.67 -9.78
N ALA A 129 0.79 -6.46 -8.71
CA ALA A 129 1.83 -6.57 -7.71
C ALA A 129 3.01 -7.38 -8.26
N THR A 130 4.22 -6.91 -7.98
CA THR A 130 5.45 -7.66 -8.18
C THR A 130 5.59 -8.74 -7.12
N LEU A 131 5.17 -8.44 -5.88
CA LEU A 131 5.07 -9.37 -4.78
C LEU A 131 3.68 -9.28 -4.16
N TRP A 132 2.96 -10.41 -4.16
CA TRP A 132 1.59 -10.51 -3.69
C TRP A 132 1.52 -11.46 -2.49
N LEU A 133 1.21 -10.93 -1.31
CA LEU A 133 1.26 -11.67 -0.05
C LEU A 133 -0.11 -11.75 0.62
N THR A 134 -0.34 -12.87 1.29
CA THR A 134 -1.44 -13.10 2.23
C THR A 134 -0.87 -13.40 3.62
N GLN A 135 -1.62 -13.06 4.66
CA GLN A 135 -1.27 -13.37 6.05
C GLN A 135 -1.90 -14.68 6.55
N TRP A 136 -2.61 -15.38 5.67
CA TRP A 136 -3.29 -16.63 6.00
C TRP A 136 -2.78 -17.75 5.10
N GLN A 137 -2.13 -18.75 5.70
CA GLN A 137 -1.49 -19.84 4.97
C GLN A 137 -2.47 -20.58 4.05
N HIS A 138 -3.71 -20.81 4.49
CA HIS A 138 -4.74 -21.48 3.69
C HIS A 138 -5.24 -20.67 2.49
N LEU A 139 -4.94 -19.37 2.43
CA LEU A 139 -5.25 -18.53 1.26
C LEU A 139 -4.11 -18.48 0.24
N SER A 140 -2.95 -19.06 0.57
CA SER A 140 -1.78 -19.09 -0.31
C SER A 140 -2.02 -19.97 -1.53
N ARG A 141 -1.46 -19.60 -2.68
CA ARG A 141 -1.55 -20.39 -3.93
C ARG A 141 -0.18 -20.49 -4.62
N PRO A 142 0.04 -21.47 -5.53
CA PRO A 142 1.29 -21.61 -6.28
C PRO A 142 1.67 -20.33 -7.06
N ASP A 143 0.70 -19.67 -7.69
CA ASP A 143 0.91 -18.43 -8.46
C ASP A 143 0.63 -17.14 -7.65
N GLY A 144 0.46 -17.28 -6.34
CA GLY A 144 0.14 -16.17 -5.45
C GLY A 144 -1.36 -16.03 -5.11
N PRO A 145 -1.70 -15.33 -4.01
CA PRO A 145 -0.76 -14.70 -3.10
C PRO A 145 0.07 -15.74 -2.35
N HIS A 146 1.29 -15.38 -1.96
CA HIS A 146 2.15 -16.25 -1.17
C HIS A 146 2.00 -15.94 0.31
N TYR A 147 2.07 -16.96 1.16
CA TYR A 147 2.16 -16.79 2.59
C TYR A 147 3.61 -16.61 3.03
N ALA A 148 3.88 -15.56 3.82
CA ALA A 148 5.23 -15.24 4.33
C ALA A 148 5.22 -14.91 5.83
N GLY A 149 4.19 -15.36 6.56
CA GLY A 149 3.93 -14.99 7.95
C GLY A 149 2.78 -13.99 8.11
N ALA A 150 2.52 -13.61 9.35
CA ALA A 150 1.52 -12.62 9.74
C ALA A 150 2.19 -11.47 10.51
N VAL A 151 1.64 -10.27 10.37
CA VAL A 151 2.15 -9.02 10.98
C VAL A 151 1.68 -8.87 12.43
N LEU A 152 0.59 -9.54 12.82
CA LEU A 152 -0.02 -9.55 14.14
C LEU A 152 -0.09 -10.96 14.72
#